data_AF-A0A950BIH5-F1
#
_entry.id   AF-A0A950BIH5-F1
#
_cell.length_a   1.000
_cell.length_b   1.000
_cell.length_c   1.000
_cell.angle_alpha   90.00
_cell.angle_beta   90.00
_cell.angle_gamma   90.00
#
_symmetry.space_group_name_H-M   'P 1'
#
loop_
_entity.id
_entity.type
_entity.pdbx_description
1 polymer ?
#
loop_
_entity_poly.entity_id
_entity_poly.type
_entity_poly.pdbx_seq_one_letter_code
_entity_poly.pdbx_strand_id
1 'polypeptide(L)'
;IFLAAEPGGHPTTFQLPYAIGLIKNGPNQAEGKKLIDYLMSTDVQSKVPDIFGIPARTDVALTGKNGEAVKQAIAGVKLIPVDWNHVMTKKADWTTRWKNEVIGSSGKETEVVKPKQ
;
A
#
# COMPACT_ATOMS: atom_id res chain seq x y z
N ILE A 1 -14.26 -1.12 -5.18
CA ILE A 1 -14.97 -2.41 -5.21
C ILE A 1 -13.94 -3.49 -4.94
N PHE A 2 -14.13 -4.30 -3.90
CA PHE A 2 -13.32 -5.49 -3.65
C PHE A 2 -13.97 -6.70 -4.32
N LEU A 3 -13.15 -7.59 -4.90
CA LEU A 3 -13.63 -8.74 -5.65
C LEU A 3 -13.59 -10.00 -4.78
N ALA A 4 -14.60 -10.87 -4.96
CA ALA A 4 -14.59 -12.22 -4.43
C ALA A 4 -13.92 -13.17 -5.44
N ALA A 5 -13.21 -14.18 -4.96
CA ALA A 5 -12.58 -15.19 -5.81
C ALA A 5 -13.62 -16.09 -6.51
N GLU A 6 -14.73 -16.38 -5.81
CA GLU A 6 -15.79 -17.29 -6.26
C GLU A 6 -17.16 -16.60 -6.19
N PRO A 7 -18.14 -16.99 -7.04
CA PRO A 7 -19.51 -16.52 -6.93
C PRO A 7 -20.10 -16.76 -5.53
N GLY A 8 -20.68 -15.72 -4.93
CA GLY A 8 -21.23 -15.78 -3.57
C GLY A 8 -20.18 -15.79 -2.45
N GLY A 9 -18.89 -15.73 -2.76
CA GLY A 9 -17.81 -15.61 -1.78
C GLY A 9 -17.70 -14.21 -1.16
N HIS A 10 -16.91 -14.11 -0.09
CA HIS A 10 -16.57 -12.81 0.48
C HIS A 10 -15.58 -12.06 -0.42
N PRO A 11 -15.72 -10.74 -0.58
CA PRO A 11 -14.67 -9.93 -1.17
C PRO A 11 -13.36 -10.10 -0.40
N THR A 12 -12.24 -10.10 -1.13
CA THR A 12 -10.91 -10.23 -0.56
C THR A 12 -10.02 -9.06 -0.94
N THR A 13 -9.04 -8.79 -0.10
CA THR A 13 -7.97 -7.82 -0.41
C THR A 13 -6.70 -8.18 0.35
N PHE A 14 -5.60 -7.50 0.05
CA PHE A 14 -4.38 -7.54 0.85
C PHE A 14 -4.00 -6.12 1.27
N GLN A 15 -3.23 -6.00 2.34
CA GLN A 15 -2.76 -4.72 2.85
C GLN A 15 -1.50 -4.28 2.12
N LEU A 16 -1.55 -3.10 1.48
CA LEU A 16 -0.38 -2.41 0.93
C LEU A 16 -0.16 -1.10 1.70
N PRO A 17 0.48 -1.14 2.88
CA PRO A 17 0.67 0.05 3.71
C PRO A 17 1.70 1.00 3.10
N TYR A 18 1.50 2.30 3.31
CA TYR A 18 2.57 3.28 3.14
C TYR A 18 3.55 3.13 4.31
N ALA A 19 4.76 2.66 4.02
CA ALA A 19 5.82 2.52 5.00
C ALA A 19 6.72 3.77 5.01
N ILE A 20 7.21 4.12 6.20
CA ILE A 20 8.23 5.15 6.40
C ILE A 20 9.49 4.52 7.01
N GLY A 21 10.66 4.96 6.56
CA GLY A 21 11.94 4.48 7.07
C GLY A 21 12.97 5.59 7.08
N LEU A 22 13.86 5.56 8.07
CA LEU A 22 15.00 6.47 8.13
C LEU A 22 16.13 5.92 7.26
N ILE A 23 16.63 6.72 6.33
CA ILE A 23 17.72 6.31 5.44
C ILE A 23 19.02 6.21 6.25
N LYS A 24 19.68 5.05 6.17
CA LYS A 24 20.98 4.80 6.81
C LYS A 24 22.01 5.81 6.31
N ASN A 25 22.69 6.49 7.22
CA ASN A 25 23.70 7.52 6.94
C ASN A 25 23.21 8.71 6.10
N GLY A 26 21.89 8.91 5.98
CA GLY A 26 21.34 10.12 5.36
C GLY A 26 21.66 11.38 6.19
N PRO A 27 21.67 12.57 5.57
CA PRO A 27 21.82 13.82 6.31
C PRO A 27 20.65 14.06 7.29
N ASN A 28 20.85 14.87 8.33
CA ASN A 28 19.81 15.31 9.27
C ASN A 28 19.06 14.15 9.99
N GLN A 29 19.81 13.16 10.50
CA GLN A 29 19.23 11.97 11.16
C GLN A 29 18.31 12.33 12.34
N ALA A 30 18.65 13.36 13.12
CA ALA A 30 17.86 13.76 14.27
C ALA A 30 16.49 14.33 13.85
N GLU A 31 16.47 15.14 12.79
CA GLU A 31 15.28 15.75 12.21
C GLU A 31 14.41 14.70 11.53
N GLY A 32 15.03 13.74 10.83
CA GLY A 32 14.33 12.60 10.24
C GLY A 32 13.57 11.77 11.27
N LYS A 33 14.17 11.51 12.44
CA LYS A 33 13.49 10.84 13.57
C LYS A 33 12.31 11.65 14.09
N LYS A 34 12.51 12.95 14.33
CA LYS A 34 11.43 13.86 14.77
C LYS A 34 10.26 13.88 13.79
N LEU A 35 10.52 13.85 12.48
CA LEU A 35 9.47 13.79 11.47
C LEU A 35 8.70 12.47 11.52
N ILE A 36 9.40 11.33 11.66
CA ILE A 36 8.74 10.03 11.83
C ILE A 36 7.86 10.04 13.07
N ASP A 37 8.38 10.51 14.21
CA ASP A 37 7.62 10.59 15.47
C ASP A 37 6.38 11.49 15.32
N TYR A 38 6.52 12.64 14.64
CA TYR A 38 5.40 13.53 14.35
C TYR A 38 4.34 12.87 13.46
N LEU A 39 4.74 12.23 12.36
CA LEU A 39 3.82 11.54 11.45
C LEU A 39 3.10 10.36 12.13
N MET A 40 3.73 9.74 13.12
CA MET A 40 3.17 8.65 13.93
C MET A 40 2.50 9.13 15.23
N SER A 41 2.39 10.44 15.45
CA SER A 41 1.61 10.98 16.58
C SER A 41 0.13 10.66 16.42
N THR A 42 -0.60 10.56 17.53
CA THR A 42 -2.06 10.41 17.52
C THR A 42 -2.74 11.52 16.72
N ASP A 43 -2.25 12.75 16.88
CA ASP A 43 -2.81 13.94 16.24
C ASP A 43 -2.72 13.87 14.72
N VAL A 44 -1.56 13.52 14.17
CA VAL A 44 -1.40 13.39 12.71
C VAL A 44 -2.12 12.14 12.19
N GLN A 45 -2.03 11.02 12.90
CA GLN A 45 -2.73 9.78 12.51
C GLN A 45 -4.25 9.96 12.50
N SER A 46 -4.82 10.82 13.36
CA SER A 46 -6.26 11.14 13.36
C SER A 46 -6.75 11.83 12.09
N LYS A 47 -5.83 12.39 11.28
CA LYS A 47 -6.15 13.06 10.00
C LYS A 47 -6.06 12.13 8.80
N VAL A 48 -5.50 10.93 8.95
CA VAL A 48 -5.40 9.95 7.85
C VAL A 48 -6.76 9.61 7.22
N PRO A 49 -7.87 9.49 7.97
CA PRO A 49 -9.19 9.25 7.38
C PRO A 49 -9.70 10.40 6.49
N ASP A 50 -9.19 11.63 6.67
CA ASP A 50 -9.58 12.79 5.86
C ASP A 50 -9.15 12.67 4.39
N ILE A 51 -8.24 11.74 4.09
CA ILE A 51 -7.78 11.38 2.75
C ILE A 51 -8.10 9.91 2.39
N PHE A 52 -9.15 9.33 3.01
CA PHE A 52 -9.57 7.94 2.81
C PHE A 52 -8.58 6.87 3.27
N GLY A 53 -7.59 7.23 4.09
CA GLY A 53 -6.64 6.28 4.66
C GLY A 53 -7.17 5.58 5.92
N ILE A 54 -6.48 4.52 6.32
CA ILE A 54 -6.64 3.85 7.61
C ILE A 54 -5.41 4.20 8.47
N PRO A 55 -5.56 4.73 9.69
CA PRO A 55 -4.45 4.99 10.58
C PRO A 55 -3.61 3.73 10.83
N ALA A 56 -2.29 3.88 10.89
CA ALA A 56 -1.39 2.78 11.23
C ALA A 56 -1.44 2.42 12.73
N ARG A 57 -1.95 3.35 13.55
CA ARG A 57 -2.12 3.22 15.00
C ARG A 57 -3.46 2.58 15.34
N THR A 58 -3.42 1.54 16.17
CA THR A 58 -4.63 0.84 16.64
C THR A 58 -5.38 1.59 17.74
N ASP A 59 -4.73 2.53 18.43
CA ASP A 59 -5.34 3.42 19.43
C ASP A 59 -5.97 4.68 18.81
N VAL A 60 -5.85 4.86 17.49
CA VAL A 60 -6.50 5.95 16.75
C VAL A 60 -7.74 5.40 16.06
N ALA A 61 -8.90 5.95 16.43
CA ALA A 61 -10.16 5.55 15.82
C ALA A 61 -10.22 5.97 14.34
N LEU A 62 -10.85 5.12 13.51
CA LEU A 62 -11.17 5.45 12.12
C LEU A 62 -12.36 6.43 12.08
N THR A 63 -12.07 7.67 12.47
CA THR A 63 -13.01 8.80 12.59
C THR A 63 -12.39 10.04 11.94
N GLY A 64 -13.18 10.80 11.20
CA GLY A 64 -12.71 11.94 10.40
C GLY A 64 -13.64 12.16 9.22
N LYS A 65 -13.29 13.08 8.31
CA LYS A 65 -14.14 13.50 7.17
C LYS A 65 -14.66 12.32 6.36
N ASN A 66 -13.84 11.29 6.13
CA ASN A 66 -14.23 10.10 5.36
C ASN A 66 -14.17 8.79 6.16
N GLY A 67 -14.04 8.84 7.50
CA GLY A 67 -13.84 7.64 8.32
C GLY A 67 -14.96 6.60 8.16
N GLU A 68 -16.21 7.05 8.10
CA GLU A 68 -17.38 6.17 7.90
C GLU A 68 -17.41 5.56 6.50
N ALA A 69 -17.07 6.33 5.46
CA ALA A 69 -16.97 5.81 4.11
C ALA A 69 -15.88 4.72 4.00
N VAL A 70 -14.73 4.90 4.66
CA VAL A 70 -13.67 3.88 4.70
C VAL A 70 -14.16 2.63 5.45
N LYS A 71 -14.82 2.77 6.61
CA LYS A 71 -15.41 1.64 7.36
C LYS A 71 -16.37 0.83 6.50
N GLN A 72 -17.29 1.50 5.80
CA GLN A 72 -18.26 0.85 4.92
C GLN A 72 -17.58 0.16 3.75
N ALA A 73 -16.55 0.80 3.15
CA ALA A 73 -15.83 0.23 2.01
C ALA A 73 -15.13 -1.09 2.34
N ILE A 74 -14.62 -1.25 3.57
CA ILE A 74 -13.90 -2.45 4.01
C ILE A 74 -14.78 -3.45 4.79
N ALA A 75 -16.05 -3.13 5.05
CA ALA A 75 -16.95 -4.00 5.79
C ALA A 75 -17.14 -5.35 5.09
N GLY A 76 -16.92 -6.44 5.81
CA GLY A 76 -17.07 -7.81 5.28
C GLY A 76 -15.96 -8.26 4.31
N VAL A 77 -14.95 -7.43 4.05
CA VAL A 77 -13.80 -7.77 3.22
C VAL A 77 -12.82 -8.63 4.02
N LYS A 78 -12.47 -9.80 3.48
CA LYS A 78 -11.47 -10.69 4.09
C LYS A 78 -10.06 -10.26 3.68
N LEU A 79 -9.19 -10.11 4.67
CA LEU A 79 -7.78 -9.81 4.44
C LEU A 79 -6.99 -11.08 4.14
N ILE A 80 -6.28 -11.08 3.03
CA ILE A 80 -5.30 -12.09 2.66
C ILE A 80 -3.95 -11.66 3.26
N PRO A 81 -3.31 -12.50 4.10
CA PRO A 81 -1.98 -12.22 4.63
C PRO A 81 -0.95 -12.30 3.50
N VAL A 82 -0.04 -11.33 3.45
CA VAL A 82 1.05 -11.28 2.46
C VAL A 82 2.39 -11.31 3.20
N ASP A 83 3.20 -12.32 2.90
CA ASP A 83 4.62 -12.33 3.27
C ASP A 83 5.41 -11.49 2.26
N TRP A 84 5.63 -10.23 2.60
CA TRP A 84 6.40 -9.31 1.76
C TRP A 84 7.85 -9.76 1.56
N ASN A 85 8.46 -10.48 2.50
CA ASN A 85 9.81 -11.01 2.30
C ASN A 85 9.80 -12.08 1.22
N HIS A 86 8.84 -13.01 1.26
CA HIS A 86 8.67 -13.99 0.19
C HIS A 86 8.41 -13.32 -1.17
N VAL A 87 7.52 -12.33 -1.23
CA VAL A 87 7.27 -11.54 -2.45
C VAL A 87 8.56 -10.94 -2.99
N MET A 88 9.40 -10.35 -2.13
CA MET A 88 10.67 -9.76 -2.55
C MET A 88 11.63 -10.80 -3.13
N THR A 89 11.67 -12.03 -2.60
CA THR A 89 12.47 -13.12 -3.21
C THR A 89 11.99 -13.55 -4.59
N LYS A 90 10.68 -13.41 -4.88
CA LYS A 90 10.06 -13.82 -6.15
C LYS A 90 9.89 -12.68 -7.16
N LYS A 91 10.07 -11.44 -6.72
CA LYS A 91 9.74 -10.22 -7.49
C LYS A 91 10.34 -10.23 -8.89
N ALA A 92 11.61 -10.60 -9.03
CA ALA A 92 12.30 -10.61 -10.32
C ALA A 92 11.64 -11.60 -11.30
N ASP A 93 11.49 -12.85 -10.90
CA ASP A 93 10.88 -13.92 -11.70
C ASP A 93 9.44 -13.57 -12.10
N TRP A 94 8.63 -13.12 -11.15
CA TRP A 94 7.24 -12.72 -11.41
C TRP A 94 7.13 -11.52 -12.33
N THR A 95 8.03 -10.54 -12.22
CA THR A 95 8.06 -9.38 -13.13
C THR A 95 8.39 -9.82 -14.55
N THR A 96 9.40 -10.69 -14.73
CA THR A 96 9.76 -11.25 -16.03
C THR A 96 8.59 -12.03 -16.64
N ARG A 97 7.97 -12.91 -15.84
CA ARG A 97 6.80 -13.68 -16.26
C ARG A 97 5.66 -12.78 -16.73
N TRP A 98 5.32 -11.75 -15.94
CA TRP A 98 4.26 -10.79 -16.29
C TRP A 98 4.57 -10.03 -17.59
N LYS A 99 5.81 -9.57 -17.77
CA LYS A 99 6.25 -8.92 -19.02
C LYS A 99 6.05 -9.85 -20.22
N ASN A 100 6.37 -11.13 -20.10
CA ASN A 100 6.25 -12.07 -21.21
C ASN A 100 4.79 -12.46 -21.49
N GLU A 101 4.04 -12.85 -20.47
CA GLU A 101 2.69 -13.42 -20.62
C GLU A 101 1.62 -12.35 -20.85
N VAL A 102 1.78 -11.15 -20.27
CA VAL A 102 0.76 -10.09 -20.30
C VAL A 102 1.13 -8.93 -21.22
N ILE A 103 2.36 -8.41 -21.15
CA ILE A 103 2.77 -7.31 -22.07
C ILE A 103 3.20 -7.87 -23.42
N GLY A 104 4.01 -8.94 -23.45
CA GLY A 104 4.55 -9.50 -24.69
C GLY A 104 3.44 -9.95 -25.65
N SER A 105 2.34 -10.46 -25.11
CA SER A 105 1.13 -10.81 -25.87
C SER A 105 0.31 -9.60 -26.35
N SER A 106 0.58 -8.40 -25.84
CA SER A 106 -0.13 -7.16 -26.19
C SER A 106 0.47 -6.38 -27.38
N GLY A 107 1.64 -6.79 -27.88
CA GLY A 107 2.36 -6.08 -28.96
C GLY A 107 2.89 -4.69 -28.59
N LYS A 108 2.86 -4.33 -27.30
CA LYS A 108 3.37 -3.04 -26.80
C LYS A 108 4.87 -3.10 -26.51
N GLU A 109 5.54 -1.96 -26.65
CA GLU A 109 6.96 -1.80 -26.32
C GLU A 109 7.22 -2.16 -24.86
N THR A 110 8.09 -3.15 -24.63
CA THR A 110 8.41 -3.69 -23.31
C THR A 110 9.62 -3.02 -22.65
N GLU A 111 10.38 -2.25 -23.43
CA GLU A 111 11.55 -1.52 -22.94
C GLU A 111 11.14 -0.14 -22.40
N VAL A 112 11.73 0.24 -21.27
CA VAL A 112 11.53 1.57 -20.70
C VAL A 112 12.41 2.54 -21.48
N VAL A 113 11.83 3.22 -22.46
CA VAL A 113 12.53 4.28 -23.20
C VAL A 113 12.49 5.56 -22.38
N LYS A 114 13.67 6.13 -22.08
CA LYS A 114 13.73 7.47 -21.46
C LYS A 114 13.11 8.50 -22.42
N PRO A 115 12.31 9.47 -21.92
CA PRO A 115 11.84 10.56 -22.74
C PRO A 115 13.02 11.28 -23.41
N LYS A 116 12.88 11.64 -24.68
CA LYS A 116 13.85 12.54 -25.34
C LYS A 116 13.83 13.86 -24.59
N GLN A 117 15.01 14.33 -24.19
CA GLN A 117 15.21 15.65 -23.58
C GLN A 117 14.93 16.76 -24.58
#